data_AF-A0A959UYS3-F1
#
_entry.id   AF-A0A959UYS3-F1
#
_cell.length_a   1.000
_cell.length_b   1.000
_cell.length_c   1.000
_cell.angle_alpha   90.00
_cell.angle_beta   90.00
_cell.angle_gamma   90.00
#
_symmetry.space_group_name_H-M   'P 1'
#
loop_
_entity.id
_entity.type
_entity.pdbx_description
1 polymer ?
#
loop_
_entity_poly.entity_id
_entity_poly.type
_entity_poly.pdbx_seq_one_letter_code
_entity_poly.pdbx_strand_id
1 'polypeptide(L)'
;GFDPKVCAKVWTDWEAFAQYAFNKSHSTCYAFVAYQTAWLKANYPAEYMASVLTHNLASIDKVTFFMEECRRMGIPVLGPDVNESRYPFSVNKAGQIRFGLGGVKGVGEGAVEAIVRER
;
A
#
# COMPACT_ATOMS: atom_id res chain seq x y z
N GLY A 1 -15.55 43.74 -26.69
CA GLY A 1 -14.37 43.18 -26.00
C GLY A 1 -14.63 43.09 -24.52
N PHE A 2 -13.71 42.50 -23.75
CA PHE A 2 -13.79 42.45 -22.28
C PHE A 2 -13.35 43.78 -21.62
N ASP A 3 -13.86 44.07 -20.41
CA ASP A 3 -13.49 45.28 -19.65
C ASP A 3 -11.98 45.24 -19.26
N PRO A 4 -11.19 46.24 -19.65
CA PRO A 4 -9.76 46.32 -19.32
C PRO A 4 -9.46 46.20 -17.82
N LYS A 5 -10.34 46.72 -16.94
CA LYS A 5 -10.14 46.64 -15.49
C LYS A 5 -10.23 45.20 -14.99
N VAL A 6 -11.14 44.40 -15.55
CA VAL A 6 -11.30 42.99 -15.21
C VAL A 6 -10.09 42.20 -15.71
N CYS A 7 -9.64 42.45 -16.93
CA CYS A 7 -8.46 41.79 -17.49
C CYS A 7 -7.19 42.05 -16.65
N ALA A 8 -6.95 43.29 -16.23
CA ALA A 8 -5.80 43.65 -15.40
C ALA A 8 -5.82 42.93 -14.05
N LYS A 9 -7.00 42.84 -13.41
CA LYS A 9 -7.15 42.09 -12.16
C LYS A 9 -6.82 40.61 -12.34
N VAL A 10 -7.36 39.95 -13.37
CA VAL A 10 -7.11 38.52 -13.63
C VAL A 10 -5.63 38.26 -13.88
N TRP A 11 -4.93 39.17 -14.58
CA TRP A 11 -3.50 39.04 -14.82
C TRP A 11 -2.69 39.05 -13.51
N THR A 12 -2.94 40.03 -12.63
CA THR A 12 -2.26 40.09 -11.33
C THR A 12 -2.57 38.89 -10.45
N ASP A 13 -3.82 38.40 -10.46
CA ASP A 13 -4.21 37.19 -9.73
C ASP A 13 -3.47 35.94 -10.28
N TRP A 14 -3.25 35.86 -11.60
CA TRP A 14 -2.50 34.77 -12.23
C TRP A 14 -1.00 34.79 -11.92
N GLU A 15 -0.36 35.96 -11.89
CA GLU A 15 1.04 36.09 -11.51
C GLU A 15 1.28 35.57 -10.09
N ALA A 16 0.38 35.91 -9.16
CA ALA A 16 0.42 35.42 -7.79
C ALA A 16 0.17 33.90 -7.70
N PHE A 17 -0.82 33.38 -8.44
CA PHE A 17 -1.10 31.94 -8.49
C PHE A 17 0.05 31.14 -9.09
N ALA A 18 0.69 31.65 -10.14
CA ALA A 18 1.77 30.98 -10.85
C ALA A 18 3.00 30.71 -9.97
N GLN A 19 3.23 31.50 -8.92
CA GLN A 19 4.32 31.26 -7.96
C GLN A 19 4.20 29.92 -7.22
N TYR A 20 2.98 29.40 -7.09
CA TYR A 20 2.69 28.13 -6.39
C TYR A 20 1.94 27.13 -7.27
N ALA A 21 1.75 27.44 -8.55
CA ALA A 21 1.07 26.57 -9.49
C ALA A 21 1.88 25.28 -9.66
N PHE A 22 1.21 24.13 -9.50
CA PHE A 22 1.86 22.84 -9.59
C PHE A 22 1.73 22.24 -10.99
N ASN A 23 2.74 21.48 -11.41
CA ASN A 23 2.72 20.81 -12.70
C ASN A 23 1.59 19.76 -12.73
N LYS A 24 0.59 20.00 -13.58
CA LYS A 24 -0.60 19.15 -13.67
C LYS A 24 -0.30 17.74 -14.16
N SER A 25 0.58 17.55 -15.15
CA SER A 25 0.87 16.20 -15.66
C SER A 25 1.58 15.35 -14.62
N HIS A 26 2.52 15.94 -13.87
CA HIS A 26 3.19 15.30 -12.74
C HIS A 26 2.20 14.96 -11.60
N SER A 27 1.34 15.89 -11.20
CA SER A 27 0.34 15.60 -10.16
C SER A 27 -0.63 14.51 -10.60
N THR A 28 -1.07 14.53 -11.86
CA THR A 28 -2.06 13.57 -12.37
C THR A 28 -1.53 12.15 -12.38
N CYS A 29 -0.27 11.91 -12.80
CA CYS A 29 0.27 10.55 -12.86
C CYS A 29 0.42 9.93 -11.46
N TYR A 30 0.89 10.71 -10.46
CA TYR A 30 0.96 10.23 -9.08
C TYR A 30 -0.42 10.05 -8.44
N ALA A 31 -1.35 10.97 -8.68
CA ALA A 31 -2.71 10.86 -8.19
C ALA A 31 -3.41 9.60 -8.73
N PHE A 32 -3.12 9.21 -9.97
CA PHE A 32 -3.68 7.99 -10.56
C PHE A 32 -3.21 6.73 -9.83
N VAL A 33 -1.92 6.62 -9.52
CA VAL A 33 -1.38 5.49 -8.74
C VAL A 33 -1.94 5.48 -7.31
N ALA A 34 -2.04 6.65 -6.68
CA ALA A 34 -2.64 6.77 -5.35
C ALA A 34 -4.12 6.34 -5.35
N TYR A 35 -4.86 6.67 -6.40
CA TYR A 35 -6.23 6.21 -6.57
C TYR A 35 -6.30 4.69 -6.74
N GLN A 36 -5.41 4.09 -7.53
CA GLN A 36 -5.37 2.63 -7.71
C GLN A 36 -5.09 1.91 -6.39
N THR A 37 -4.14 2.38 -5.58
CA THR A 37 -3.85 1.76 -4.28
C THR A 37 -4.98 1.96 -3.28
N ALA A 38 -5.62 3.14 -3.26
CA ALA A 38 -6.80 3.38 -2.44
C ALA A 38 -7.97 2.46 -2.86
N TRP A 39 -8.18 2.26 -4.15
CA TRP A 39 -9.21 1.37 -4.67
C TRP A 39 -8.94 -0.09 -4.28
N LEU A 40 -7.71 -0.56 -4.39
CA LEU A 40 -7.33 -1.90 -3.92
C LEU A 40 -7.52 -2.03 -2.40
N LYS A 41 -7.11 -1.04 -1.61
CA LYS A 41 -7.29 -1.05 -0.16
C LYS A 41 -8.78 -1.05 0.25
N ALA A 42 -9.65 -0.43 -0.55
CA ALA A 42 -11.09 -0.38 -0.27
C ALA A 42 -11.84 -1.64 -0.69
N ASN A 43 -11.47 -2.28 -1.81
CA ASN A 43 -12.22 -3.39 -2.41
C ASN A 43 -11.57 -4.77 -2.18
N TYR A 44 -10.25 -4.81 -2.01
CA TYR A 44 -9.43 -6.01 -1.74
C TYR A 44 -8.48 -5.75 -0.56
N PRO A 45 -9.02 -5.37 0.62
CA PRO A 45 -8.22 -4.89 1.75
C PRO A 45 -7.23 -5.94 2.27
N ALA A 46 -7.63 -7.21 2.33
CA ALA A 46 -6.80 -8.28 2.85
C ALA A 46 -5.60 -8.55 1.93
N GLU A 47 -5.83 -8.63 0.62
CA GLU A 47 -4.80 -8.89 -0.39
C GLU A 47 -3.84 -7.71 -0.52
N TYR A 48 -4.38 -6.49 -0.50
CA TYR A 48 -3.56 -5.27 -0.51
C TYR A 48 -2.67 -5.21 0.73
N MET A 49 -3.23 -5.42 1.92
CA MET A 49 -2.45 -5.39 3.16
C MET A 49 -1.45 -6.55 3.26
N ALA A 50 -1.77 -7.75 2.77
CA ALA A 50 -0.82 -8.85 2.67
C ALA A 50 0.35 -8.50 1.75
N SER A 51 0.11 -7.80 0.63
CA SER A 51 1.17 -7.29 -0.25
C SER A 51 2.05 -6.25 0.44
N VAL A 52 1.44 -5.29 1.16
CA VAL A 52 2.16 -4.27 1.94
C VAL A 52 3.03 -4.92 3.02
N LEU A 53 2.52 -5.90 3.76
CA LEU A 53 3.27 -6.65 4.75
C LEU A 53 4.44 -7.42 4.12
N THR A 54 4.20 -8.08 2.99
CA THR A 54 5.23 -8.81 2.23
C THR A 54 6.36 -7.88 1.78
N HIS A 55 6.04 -6.70 1.24
CA HIS A 55 7.05 -5.75 0.79
C HIS A 55 7.95 -5.23 1.92
N ASN A 56 7.46 -5.30 3.17
CA ASN A 56 8.18 -4.83 4.34
C ASN A 56 8.76 -5.95 5.21
N LEU A 57 8.82 -7.19 4.72
CA LEU A 57 9.29 -8.39 5.46
C LEU A 57 10.64 -8.20 6.18
N ALA A 58 11.56 -7.45 5.58
CA ALA A 58 12.89 -7.21 6.14
C ALA A 58 12.89 -6.26 7.36
N SER A 59 11.80 -5.55 7.64
CA SER A 59 11.70 -4.55 8.70
C SER A 59 10.57 -4.89 9.67
N ILE A 60 10.95 -5.44 10.84
CA ILE A 60 10.01 -5.83 11.90
C ILE A 60 9.17 -4.63 12.38
N ASP A 61 9.77 -3.45 12.49
CA ASP A 61 9.05 -2.23 12.91
C ASP A 61 7.92 -1.88 11.94
N LYS A 62 8.19 -1.96 10.63
CA LYS A 62 7.17 -1.70 9.60
C LYS A 62 6.12 -2.79 9.55
N VAL A 63 6.50 -4.06 9.67
CA VAL A 63 5.55 -5.17 9.74
C VAL A 63 4.61 -4.96 10.93
N THR A 64 5.15 -4.59 12.09
CA THR A 64 4.35 -4.34 13.30
C THR A 64 3.37 -3.19 13.08
N PHE A 65 3.83 -2.07 12.53
CA PHE A 65 2.99 -0.92 12.18
C PHE A 65 1.83 -1.30 11.23
N PHE A 66 2.11 -2.07 10.18
CA PHE A 66 1.08 -2.49 9.24
C PHE A 66 0.15 -3.57 9.80
N MET A 67 0.61 -4.42 10.73
CA MET A 67 -0.26 -5.36 11.45
C MET A 67 -1.26 -4.64 12.36
N GLU A 68 -0.85 -3.56 13.02
CA GLU A 68 -1.75 -2.71 13.79
C GLU A 68 -2.81 -2.04 12.90
N GLU A 69 -2.41 -1.58 11.71
CA GLU A 69 -3.34 -1.04 10.71
C GLU A 69 -4.33 -2.11 10.23
N CYS A 70 -3.88 -3.35 9.97
CA CYS A 70 -4.77 -4.47 9.64
C CYS A 70 -5.81 -4.68 10.76
N ARG A 71 -5.36 -4.66 12.02
CA ARG A 71 -6.24 -4.77 13.18
C ARG A 71 -7.25 -3.63 13.25
N ARG A 72 -6.83 -2.39 12.99
CA ARG A 72 -7.71 -1.21 12.94
C ARG A 72 -8.76 -1.32 11.82
N MET A 73 -8.38 -1.91 10.69
CA MET A 73 -9.29 -2.18 9.57
C MET A 73 -10.19 -3.40 9.80
N GLY A 74 -10.04 -4.13 10.91
CA GLY A 74 -10.82 -5.35 11.19
C GLY A 74 -10.37 -6.57 10.39
N ILE A 75 -9.17 -6.54 9.80
CA ILE A 75 -8.60 -7.64 9.01
C ILE A 75 -7.80 -8.56 9.94
N PRO A 76 -8.20 -9.83 10.13
CA PRO A 76 -7.45 -10.75 10.98
C PRO A 76 -6.10 -11.09 10.34
N VAL A 77 -5.01 -10.85 11.09
CA VAL A 77 -3.68 -11.36 10.76
C VAL A 77 -3.38 -12.52 11.71
N LEU A 78 -3.39 -13.72 11.15
CA LEU A 78 -3.14 -14.96 11.86
C LEU A 78 -1.64 -15.25 11.90
N GLY A 79 -1.19 -15.90 12.96
CA GLY A 79 0.20 -16.33 13.11
C GLY A 79 0.65 -17.28 11.99
N PRO A 80 1.97 -17.56 11.91
CA PRO A 80 2.52 -18.49 10.93
C PRO A 80 2.01 -19.90 11.19
N ASP A 81 1.63 -20.60 10.12
CA ASP A 81 1.17 -21.98 10.15
C ASP A 81 1.93 -22.77 9.09
N VAL A 82 2.58 -23.87 9.48
CA VAL A 82 3.37 -24.71 8.56
C VAL A 82 2.50 -25.28 7.43
N ASN A 83 1.21 -25.50 7.67
CA ASN A 83 0.29 -26.10 6.70
C ASN A 83 -0.35 -25.06 5.78
N GLU A 84 -0.49 -23.80 6.20
CA GLU A 84 -1.17 -22.77 5.40
C GLU A 84 -0.26 -21.65 4.90
N SER A 85 0.72 -21.23 5.71
CA SER A 85 1.60 -20.10 5.37
C SER A 85 2.46 -20.41 4.14
N ARG A 86 2.85 -19.32 3.48
CA ARG A 86 3.81 -19.31 2.37
C ARG A 86 5.01 -18.44 2.77
N TYR A 87 5.99 -18.29 1.89
CA TYR A 87 7.07 -17.34 2.09
C TYR A 87 6.56 -15.88 2.26
N PRO A 88 5.80 -15.32 1.31
CA PRO A 88 5.13 -14.03 1.52
C PRO A 88 3.90 -14.16 2.43
N PHE A 89 3.43 -13.02 2.96
CA PHE A 89 2.09 -12.96 3.54
C PHE A 89 1.06 -13.30 2.47
N SER A 90 0.02 -14.03 2.86
CA SER A 90 -1.00 -14.51 1.92
C SER A 90 -2.38 -14.42 2.54
N VAL A 91 -3.43 -14.45 1.71
CA VAL A 91 -4.82 -14.41 2.16
C VAL A 91 -5.41 -15.80 2.00
N ASN A 92 -6.03 -16.32 3.06
CA ASN A 92 -6.72 -17.61 3.00
C ASN A 92 -8.11 -17.47 2.37
N LYS A 93 -8.81 -18.59 2.14
CA LYS A 93 -10.16 -18.59 1.55
C LYS A 93 -11.22 -17.86 2.40
N ALA A 94 -10.93 -17.62 3.68
CA ALA A 94 -11.79 -16.88 4.61
C ALA A 94 -11.50 -15.36 4.62
N GLY A 95 -10.60 -14.86 3.76
CA GLY A 95 -10.24 -13.44 3.71
C GLY A 95 -9.31 -12.98 4.84
N GLN A 96 -8.66 -13.93 5.53
CA GLN A 96 -7.75 -13.64 6.64
C GLN A 96 -6.30 -13.68 6.15
N ILE A 97 -5.47 -12.79 6.68
CA ILE A 97 -4.06 -12.74 6.33
C ILE A 97 -3.31 -13.81 7.15
N ARG A 98 -2.54 -14.66 6.47
CA ARG A 98 -1.59 -15.59 7.06
C ARG A 98 -0.20 -14.97 7.07
N PHE A 99 0.44 -15.03 8.23
CA PHE A 99 1.81 -14.57 8.39
C PHE A 99 2.76 -15.31 7.44
N GLY A 100 3.56 -14.57 6.68
CA GLY A 100 4.55 -15.15 5.78
C GLY A 100 5.73 -15.74 6.56
N LEU A 101 6.13 -16.97 6.26
CA LEU A 101 7.25 -17.65 6.93
C LEU A 101 8.57 -16.92 6.71
N GLY A 102 8.71 -16.13 5.65
CA GLY A 102 9.88 -15.26 5.43
C GLY A 102 10.01 -14.13 6.47
N GLY A 103 8.95 -13.82 7.21
CA GLY A 103 8.97 -12.83 8.28
C GLY A 103 9.41 -13.41 9.64
N VAL A 104 9.59 -14.73 9.72
CA VAL A 104 10.05 -15.40 10.94
C VAL A 104 11.57 -15.27 11.01
N LYS A 105 12.06 -14.54 12.03
CA LYS A 105 13.49 -14.31 12.22
C LYS A 105 14.26 -15.63 12.29
N GLY A 106 15.27 -15.78 11.44
CA GLY A 106 16.12 -16.98 11.38
C GLY A 106 15.62 -18.06 10.42
N VAL A 107 14.49 -17.86 9.74
CA VAL A 107 14.02 -18.77 8.69
C VAL A 107 14.47 -18.23 7.33
N GLY A 108 15.32 -18.99 6.64
CA GLY A 108 15.79 -18.65 5.30
C GLY A 108 14.77 -19.00 4.21
N GLU A 109 14.78 -18.26 3.10
CA GLU A 109 13.88 -18.48 1.95
C GLU A 109 13.90 -19.94 1.46
N GLY A 110 15.10 -20.52 1.28
CA GLY A 110 15.23 -21.91 0.83
C GLY A 110 14.64 -22.94 1.81
N ALA A 111 14.65 -22.66 3.12
CA ALA A 111 14.00 -23.53 4.10
C ALA A 111 12.47 -23.47 3.96
N VAL A 112 11.92 -22.27 3.74
CA VAL A 112 10.49 -22.11 3.49
C VAL A 112 10.08 -22.78 2.19
N GLU A 113 10.85 -22.62 1.12
CA GLU A 113 10.57 -23.26 -0.16
C GLU A 113 10.55 -24.79 -0.05
N ALA A 114 11.49 -25.37 0.71
CA ALA A 114 11.50 -26.80 0.97
C ALA A 114 10.24 -27.28 1.70
N ILE A 115 9.82 -26.56 2.75
CA ILE A 115 8.58 -26.84 3.49
C ILE A 115 7.37 -26.76 2.56
N VAL A 116 7.29 -25.70 1.75
CA VAL A 116 6.15 -25.47 0.84
C VAL A 116 6.12 -26.51 -0.28
N ARG A 117 7.27 -27.01 -0.73
CA ARG A 117 7.38 -28.01 -1.80
C ARG A 117 7.01 -29.42 -1.34
N GLU A 118 7.28 -29.75 -0.08
CA GLU A 118 6.94 -31.05 0.51
C GLU A 118 5.44 -31.21 0.80
N ARG A 119 4.71 -30.09 0.90
CA ARG A 119 3.27 -30.03 1.20
C ARG A 119 2.40 -30.26 -0.04
#